data_AF-A0A0U5GHF5-F1
#
_entry.id   AF-A0A0U5GHF5-F1
#
_cell.length_a   1.000
_cell.length_b   1.000
_cell.length_c   1.000
_cell.angle_alpha   90.00
_cell.angle_beta   90.00
_cell.angle_gamma   90.00
#
_symmetry.space_group_name_H-M   'P 1'
#
loop_
_entity.id
_entity.type
_entity.pdbx_description
1 polymer ?
#
loop_
_entity_poly.entity_id
_entity_poly.type
_entity_poly.pdbx_seq_one_letter_code
_entity_poly.pdbx_strand_id
1 'polypeptide(L)'
;MGGWAIFCALCGGPFSSQVDMDCEGTDERAYRFDILEDCNLDWLDELQALGMNPDATGSDKSFLTGVGRYWDCGGIEVLAGNYINTPFPADQVVPMVAYHDFSEIGLPHVFPFHPVCYEALRRCICLRQPDSEIRGDALYRVFEEANGGRYVRLALDYGDPDPPAGQVWETLLGQEILVVNPVDIPELQAEVRDIKSLLRTKVDRRGDDEIKGHAGDDIFSRLPIELRHKIFEYLRPESIMALKAASRVMHTTSCPDSLWAAKLVETYPWLWELHELDVFQSQDLEEKTFRLLRACRGNGASSSKSHSYVLGLANRRRIWGVCEQLRSQYVEKLAV
;
A
#
# COMPACT_ATOMS: atom_id res chain seq x y z
N MET A 1 -22.61 20.62 -21.62
CA MET A 1 -22.68 20.16 -20.21
C MET A 1 -21.29 19.66 -19.89
N GLY A 2 -20.67 20.13 -18.80
CA GLY A 2 -19.30 19.71 -18.45
C GLY A 2 -19.30 18.26 -17.97
N GLY A 3 -18.31 17.47 -18.40
CA GLY A 3 -18.14 16.09 -17.92
C GLY A 3 -17.85 16.05 -16.41
N TRP A 4 -18.05 14.90 -15.78
CA TRP A 4 -17.59 14.62 -14.41
C TRP A 4 -16.51 13.55 -14.46
N ALA A 5 -15.49 13.66 -13.61
CA ALA A 5 -14.47 12.66 -13.40
C ALA A 5 -14.92 11.64 -12.35
N ILE A 6 -14.33 10.45 -12.41
CA ILE A 6 -14.40 9.44 -11.35
C ILE A 6 -12.98 9.15 -10.86
N PHE A 7 -12.88 8.72 -9.62
CA PHE A 7 -11.61 8.42 -8.99
C PHE A 7 -11.58 6.99 -8.47
N CYS A 8 -10.36 6.49 -8.25
CA CYS A 8 -10.16 5.15 -7.75
C CYS A 8 -10.74 4.96 -6.34
N ALA A 9 -11.48 3.87 -6.14
CA ALA A 9 -12.14 3.55 -4.89
C ALA A 9 -11.14 3.42 -3.72
N LEU A 10 -9.90 3.03 -4.02
CA LEU A 10 -8.89 2.67 -3.03
C LEU A 10 -7.86 3.77 -2.76
N CYS A 11 -7.45 4.53 -3.77
CA CYS A 11 -6.45 5.59 -3.59
C CYS A 11 -7.01 7.00 -3.75
N GLY A 12 -8.22 7.15 -4.30
CA GLY A 12 -8.86 8.43 -4.59
C GLY A 12 -8.19 9.21 -5.73
N GLY A 13 -7.22 8.60 -6.43
CA GLY A 13 -6.48 9.20 -7.55
C GLY A 13 -7.25 9.13 -8.88
N PRO A 14 -6.78 9.86 -9.90
CA PRO A 14 -7.41 9.93 -11.21
C PRO A 14 -7.13 8.67 -12.04
N PHE A 15 -7.91 8.51 -13.11
CA PHE A 15 -7.67 7.49 -14.13
C PHE A 15 -7.01 8.06 -15.39
N SER A 16 -6.01 8.91 -15.19
CA SER A 16 -5.22 9.48 -16.28
C SER A 16 -3.80 9.81 -15.82
N SER A 17 -2.82 9.44 -16.64
CA SER A 17 -1.41 9.84 -16.50
C SER A 17 -1.15 11.29 -16.94
N GLN A 18 -2.09 11.91 -17.69
CA GLN A 18 -1.99 13.29 -18.16
C GLN A 18 -2.34 14.26 -17.04
N VAL A 19 -1.34 14.53 -16.20
CA VAL A 19 -1.43 15.50 -15.10
C VAL A 19 -0.73 16.80 -15.47
N ASP A 20 -1.27 17.93 -14.98
CA ASP A 20 -0.66 19.23 -15.21
C ASP A 20 0.67 19.34 -14.46
N MET A 21 1.75 19.63 -15.18
CA MET A 21 3.09 19.78 -14.63
C MET A 21 3.68 21.13 -15.00
N ASP A 22 4.26 21.82 -14.03
CA ASP A 22 4.96 23.09 -14.21
C ASP A 22 6.47 22.87 -14.03
N CYS A 23 7.24 23.26 -15.06
CA CYS A 23 8.70 23.20 -15.05
C CYS A 23 9.34 24.36 -14.27
N GLU A 24 8.63 25.48 -14.09
CA GLU A 24 9.10 26.62 -13.31
C GLU A 24 8.79 26.45 -11.82
N GLY A 25 7.84 25.59 -11.46
CA GLY A 25 7.41 25.32 -10.09
C GLY A 25 6.75 26.52 -9.42
N THR A 26 6.12 27.39 -10.21
CA THR A 26 5.45 28.63 -9.78
C THR A 26 3.93 28.53 -9.79
N ASP A 27 3.36 27.62 -10.58
CA ASP A 27 1.92 27.40 -10.63
C ASP A 27 1.44 26.53 -9.45
N GLU A 28 0.61 27.11 -8.59
CA GLU A 28 0.00 26.42 -7.45
C GLU A 28 -0.98 25.30 -7.90
N ARG A 29 -1.41 25.32 -9.17
CA ARG A 29 -2.34 24.37 -9.77
C ARG A 29 -1.68 23.35 -10.69
N ALA A 30 -0.36 23.20 -10.59
CA ALA A 30 0.39 22.19 -11.31
C ALA A 30 1.32 21.42 -10.37
N TYR A 31 1.62 20.18 -10.71
CA TYR A 31 2.67 19.42 -10.05
C TYR A 31 4.04 19.89 -10.48
N ARG A 32 5.04 19.69 -9.63
CA ARG A 32 6.42 20.00 -10.00
C ARG A 32 6.99 18.97 -10.97
N PHE A 33 7.45 19.44 -12.12
CA PHE A 33 8.09 18.59 -13.13
C PHE A 33 9.31 17.85 -12.58
N ASP A 34 10.19 18.53 -11.84
CA ASP A 34 11.44 17.95 -11.30
C ASP A 34 11.21 16.86 -10.24
N ILE A 35 9.97 16.70 -9.77
CA ILE A 35 9.58 15.66 -8.83
C ILE A 35 9.01 14.43 -9.56
N LEU A 36 8.28 14.67 -10.65
CA LEU A 36 7.55 13.63 -11.38
C LEU A 36 8.28 13.14 -12.64
N GLU A 37 9.33 13.82 -13.10
CA GLU A 37 10.01 13.50 -14.36
C GLU A 37 10.51 12.05 -14.46
N ASP A 38 10.97 11.50 -13.34
CA ASP A 38 11.46 10.11 -13.24
C ASP A 38 10.39 9.14 -12.72
N CYS A 39 9.17 9.62 -12.42
CA CYS A 39 8.08 8.79 -11.90
C CYS A 39 7.30 8.13 -13.04
N ASN A 40 7.02 6.82 -12.90
CA ASN A 40 6.08 6.14 -13.79
C ASN A 40 4.63 6.48 -13.39
N LEU A 41 3.92 7.19 -14.27
CA LEU A 41 2.51 7.57 -14.09
C LEU A 41 1.53 6.70 -14.90
N ASP A 42 2.03 5.80 -15.76
CA ASP A 42 1.21 5.01 -16.70
C ASP A 42 0.19 4.11 -15.98
N TRP A 43 0.49 3.73 -14.74
CA TRP A 43 -0.42 2.94 -13.89
C TRP A 43 -1.76 3.64 -13.63
N LEU A 44 -1.83 4.96 -13.78
CA LEU A 44 -3.06 5.74 -13.63
C LEU A 44 -4.02 5.52 -14.77
N ASP A 45 -3.55 5.18 -15.98
CA ASP A 45 -4.42 4.97 -17.14
C ASP A 45 -5.15 3.62 -17.10
N GLU A 46 -4.70 2.71 -16.24
CA GLU A 46 -5.27 1.37 -16.08
C GLU A 46 -6.30 1.33 -14.95
N LEU A 47 -7.46 0.75 -15.24
CA LEU A 47 -8.46 0.45 -14.20
C LEU A 47 -9.04 -0.94 -14.32
N GLN A 48 -9.50 -1.46 -13.20
CA GLN A 48 -10.41 -2.59 -13.10
C GLN A 48 -11.63 -2.16 -12.30
N ALA A 49 -12.71 -2.93 -12.38
CA ALA A 49 -13.92 -2.66 -11.63
C ALA A 49 -14.47 -3.92 -10.96
N LEU A 50 -14.98 -3.74 -9.74
CA LEU A 50 -15.73 -4.76 -9.02
C LEU A 50 -17.23 -4.52 -9.22
N GLY A 51 -17.94 -5.54 -9.68
CA GLY A 51 -19.37 -5.50 -9.94
C GLY A 51 -20.10 -6.70 -9.36
N MET A 52 -21.43 -6.64 -9.43
CA MET A 52 -22.33 -7.73 -9.04
C MET A 52 -23.16 -8.19 -10.25
N ASN A 53 -23.19 -9.49 -10.50
CA ASN A 53 -24.08 -10.08 -11.49
C ASN A 53 -25.30 -10.69 -10.77
N PRO A 54 -26.47 -10.03 -10.78
CA PRO A 54 -27.66 -10.53 -10.10
C PRO A 54 -28.13 -11.90 -10.61
N ASP A 55 -27.86 -12.19 -11.89
CA ASP A 55 -28.25 -13.42 -12.58
C ASP A 55 -27.27 -14.59 -12.35
N ALA A 56 -26.11 -14.32 -11.73
CA ALA A 56 -25.15 -15.36 -11.38
C ALA A 56 -25.73 -16.37 -10.37
N THR A 57 -25.30 -17.61 -10.51
CA THR A 57 -25.66 -18.71 -9.59
C THR A 57 -24.55 -18.89 -8.55
N GLY A 58 -24.92 -19.22 -7.30
CA GLY A 58 -23.97 -19.36 -6.19
C GLY A 58 -24.14 -18.28 -5.11
N SER A 59 -23.36 -18.43 -4.04
CA SER A 59 -23.38 -17.51 -2.89
C SER A 59 -22.60 -16.22 -3.16
N ASP A 60 -21.51 -16.30 -3.90
CA ASP A 60 -20.78 -15.14 -4.41
C ASP A 60 -21.24 -14.86 -5.84
N LYS A 61 -21.83 -13.68 -6.05
CA LYS A 61 -22.33 -13.19 -7.33
C LYS A 61 -21.49 -12.06 -7.91
N SER A 62 -20.38 -11.74 -7.26
CA SER A 62 -19.49 -10.69 -7.71
C SER A 62 -18.69 -11.12 -8.92
N PHE A 63 -18.20 -10.15 -9.68
CA PHE A 63 -17.22 -10.33 -10.73
C PHE A 63 -16.20 -9.19 -10.69
N LEU A 64 -14.99 -9.49 -11.13
CA LEU A 64 -13.95 -8.48 -11.37
C LEU A 64 -13.71 -8.41 -12.88
N THR A 65 -13.59 -7.19 -13.40
CA THR A 65 -13.33 -6.98 -14.84
C THR A 65 -11.86 -7.25 -15.16
N GLY A 66 -11.57 -7.44 -16.45
CA GLY A 66 -10.22 -7.25 -16.98
C GLY A 66 -9.80 -5.77 -16.91
N VAL A 67 -8.56 -5.51 -17.32
CA VAL A 67 -8.03 -4.14 -17.39
C VAL A 67 -8.78 -3.35 -18.46
N GLY A 68 -9.06 -2.10 -18.14
CA GLY A 68 -9.74 -1.15 -18.97
C GLY A 68 -9.23 0.26 -18.74
N ARG A 69 -9.99 1.24 -19.23
CA ARG A 69 -9.67 2.65 -19.14
C ARG A 69 -10.90 3.48 -18.82
N TYR A 70 -10.66 4.66 -18.29
CA TYR A 70 -11.69 5.67 -18.12
C TYR A 70 -12.06 6.27 -19.49
N TRP A 71 -13.35 6.57 -19.68
CA TRP A 71 -13.86 7.21 -20.89
C TRP A 71 -14.26 8.66 -20.61
N ASP A 72 -15.52 8.87 -20.22
CA ASP A 72 -16.06 10.18 -19.85
C ASP A 72 -17.37 9.98 -19.09
N CYS A 73 -17.77 10.99 -18.31
CA CYS A 73 -19.04 11.06 -17.58
C CYS A 73 -19.29 9.80 -16.74
N GLY A 74 -18.26 9.32 -16.03
CA GLY A 74 -18.34 8.16 -15.14
C GLY A 74 -18.47 6.81 -15.86
N GLY A 75 -18.45 6.83 -17.19
CA GLY A 75 -18.31 5.65 -18.03
C GLY A 75 -16.88 5.13 -18.01
N ILE A 76 -16.76 3.80 -17.96
CA ILE A 76 -15.51 3.09 -18.13
C ILE A 76 -15.65 2.07 -19.25
N GLU A 77 -14.56 1.81 -19.97
CA GLU A 77 -14.47 0.74 -20.96
C GLU A 77 -13.53 -0.33 -20.41
N VAL A 78 -14.06 -1.52 -20.13
CA VAL A 78 -13.30 -2.61 -19.52
C VAL A 78 -13.38 -3.88 -20.35
N LEU A 79 -12.31 -4.67 -20.36
CA LEU A 79 -12.39 -6.03 -20.86
C LEU A 79 -13.24 -6.87 -19.92
N ALA A 80 -14.13 -7.69 -20.47
CA ALA A 80 -14.85 -8.70 -19.72
C ALA A 80 -13.83 -9.64 -19.04
N GLY A 81 -13.89 -9.73 -17.71
CA GLY A 81 -12.97 -10.56 -16.94
C GLY A 81 -13.28 -12.05 -17.10
N ASN A 82 -12.30 -12.91 -16.82
CA ASN A 82 -12.44 -14.37 -16.88
C ASN A 82 -13.16 -14.97 -15.65
N TYR A 83 -13.87 -14.15 -14.87
CA TYR A 83 -14.60 -14.61 -13.70
C TYR A 83 -15.86 -15.38 -14.10
N ILE A 84 -16.18 -16.43 -13.35
CA ILE A 84 -17.33 -17.31 -13.62
C ILE A 84 -18.67 -16.56 -13.67
N ASN A 85 -18.76 -15.46 -12.92
CA ASN A 85 -19.95 -14.62 -12.80
C ASN A 85 -19.94 -13.42 -13.76
N THR A 86 -18.94 -13.27 -14.64
CA THR A 86 -18.93 -12.17 -15.60
C THR A 86 -20.15 -12.28 -16.52
N PRO A 87 -21.04 -11.26 -16.60
CA PRO A 87 -22.26 -11.34 -17.40
C PRO A 87 -22.03 -11.18 -18.91
N PHE A 88 -20.78 -11.02 -19.33
CA PHE A 88 -20.37 -10.74 -20.71
C PHE A 88 -19.42 -11.83 -21.23
N PRO A 89 -19.40 -12.08 -22.55
CA PRO A 89 -18.40 -12.95 -23.16
C PRO A 89 -16.97 -12.50 -22.83
N ALA A 90 -16.09 -13.44 -22.51
CA ALA A 90 -14.68 -13.17 -22.24
C ALA A 90 -14.02 -12.42 -23.42
N ASP A 91 -13.04 -11.57 -23.10
CA ASP A 91 -12.25 -10.77 -24.06
C ASP A 91 -13.04 -9.73 -24.87
N GLN A 92 -14.31 -9.48 -24.53
CA GLN A 92 -15.09 -8.39 -25.11
C GLN A 92 -14.86 -7.08 -24.34
N VAL A 93 -14.70 -5.96 -25.05
CA VAL A 93 -14.73 -4.62 -24.42
C VAL A 93 -16.18 -4.24 -24.12
N VAL A 94 -16.46 -3.92 -22.87
CA VAL A 94 -17.80 -3.65 -22.35
C VAL A 94 -17.81 -2.28 -21.66
N PRO A 95 -18.75 -1.38 -22.02
CA PRO A 95 -18.97 -0.14 -21.29
C PRO A 95 -19.69 -0.42 -19.96
N MET A 96 -19.25 0.22 -18.88
CA MET A 96 -19.87 0.14 -17.55
C MET A 96 -19.93 1.53 -16.90
N VAL A 97 -20.78 1.67 -15.88
CA VAL A 97 -20.97 2.91 -15.12
C VAL A 97 -20.41 2.75 -13.71
N ALA A 98 -19.54 3.67 -13.30
CA ALA A 98 -18.95 3.69 -11.97
C ALA A 98 -19.84 4.38 -10.92
N TYR A 99 -19.83 3.90 -9.67
CA TYR A 99 -20.41 4.51 -8.45
C TYR A 99 -21.93 4.84 -8.43
N HIS A 100 -22.63 4.74 -9.56
CA HIS A 100 -24.01 5.15 -9.89
C HIS A 100 -24.11 6.46 -10.67
N ASP A 101 -24.92 6.43 -11.73
CA ASP A 101 -25.41 7.63 -12.42
C ASP A 101 -26.84 7.96 -11.95
N PHE A 102 -27.09 9.22 -11.60
CA PHE A 102 -28.42 9.76 -11.31
C PHE A 102 -29.41 9.62 -12.46
N SER A 103 -28.92 9.44 -13.70
CA SER A 103 -29.74 9.32 -14.90
C SER A 103 -30.23 7.88 -15.18
N GLU A 104 -29.63 6.86 -14.57
CA GLU A 104 -29.88 5.44 -14.87
C GLU A 104 -30.31 4.65 -13.62
N ILE A 105 -31.48 5.01 -13.09
CA ILE A 105 -32.14 4.25 -12.01
C ILE A 105 -32.40 2.82 -12.50
N GLY A 106 -31.64 1.85 -11.98
CA GLY A 106 -31.88 0.41 -12.18
C GLY A 106 -30.79 -0.37 -12.90
N LEU A 107 -29.71 0.26 -13.38
CA LEU A 107 -28.56 -0.45 -13.94
C LEU A 107 -27.51 -0.77 -12.84
N PRO A 108 -26.87 -1.96 -12.88
CA PRO A 108 -25.83 -2.32 -11.92
C PRO A 108 -24.61 -1.42 -12.14
N HIS A 109 -24.21 -0.70 -11.08
CA HIS A 109 -22.98 0.07 -11.09
C HIS A 109 -21.79 -0.81 -10.69
N VAL A 110 -20.60 -0.31 -10.96
CA VAL A 110 -19.34 -0.95 -10.54
C VAL A 110 -18.48 0.03 -9.76
N PHE A 111 -17.52 -0.51 -9.01
CA PHE A 111 -16.55 0.29 -8.27
C PHE A 111 -15.19 0.20 -8.94
N PRO A 112 -14.70 1.29 -9.56
CA PRO A 112 -13.43 1.29 -10.28
C PRO A 112 -12.25 1.48 -9.32
N PHE A 113 -11.12 0.85 -9.64
CA PHE A 113 -9.85 1.03 -8.95
C PHE A 113 -8.67 0.68 -9.84
N HIS A 114 -7.50 1.22 -9.53
CA HIS A 114 -6.27 0.81 -10.20
C HIS A 114 -5.87 -0.62 -9.79
N PRO A 115 -5.38 -1.45 -10.72
CA PRO A 115 -4.92 -2.81 -10.42
C PRO A 115 -3.90 -2.86 -9.28
N VAL A 116 -2.95 -1.92 -9.26
CA VAL A 116 -1.91 -1.81 -8.22
C VAL A 116 -2.49 -1.51 -6.84
N CYS A 117 -3.59 -0.76 -6.76
CA CYS A 117 -4.27 -0.46 -5.50
C CYS A 117 -5.04 -1.68 -4.99
N TYR A 118 -5.66 -2.45 -5.87
CA TYR A 118 -6.34 -3.70 -5.50
C TYR A 118 -5.36 -4.73 -4.94
N GLU A 119 -4.16 -4.78 -5.50
CA GLU A 119 -3.11 -5.65 -4.99
C GLU A 119 -2.64 -5.22 -3.58
N ALA A 120 -2.59 -3.92 -3.28
CA ALA A 120 -2.34 -3.44 -1.91
C ALA A 120 -3.48 -3.82 -0.95
N LEU A 121 -4.74 -3.69 -1.38
CA LEU A 121 -5.89 -4.14 -0.60
C LEU A 121 -5.85 -5.65 -0.34
N ARG A 122 -5.51 -6.45 -1.36
CA ARG A 122 -5.37 -7.89 -1.23
C ARG A 122 -4.32 -8.28 -0.21
N ARG A 123 -3.14 -7.65 -0.26
CA ARG A 123 -2.11 -7.83 0.76
C ARG A 123 -2.61 -7.46 2.15
N CYS A 124 -3.37 -6.37 2.28
CA CYS A 124 -3.92 -5.95 3.56
C CYS A 124 -4.92 -6.97 4.12
N ILE A 125 -5.87 -7.44 3.32
CA ILE A 125 -6.88 -8.43 3.72
C ILE A 125 -6.20 -9.77 4.10
N CYS A 126 -5.29 -10.25 3.27
CA CYS A 126 -4.63 -11.54 3.44
C CYS A 126 -3.43 -11.50 4.42
N LEU A 127 -3.08 -10.34 4.99
CA LEU A 127 -1.86 -10.15 5.79
C LEU A 127 -1.69 -11.17 6.93
N ARG A 128 -2.81 -11.58 7.55
CA ARG A 128 -2.83 -12.58 8.63
C ARG A 128 -3.44 -13.93 8.21
N GLN A 129 -3.89 -14.04 6.97
CA GLN A 129 -4.53 -15.22 6.39
C GLN A 129 -4.13 -15.32 4.90
N PRO A 130 -2.88 -15.72 4.59
CA PRO A 130 -2.32 -15.64 3.25
C PRO A 130 -3.05 -16.53 2.23
N ASP A 131 -3.67 -17.63 2.68
CA ASP A 131 -4.41 -18.57 1.83
C ASP A 131 -5.91 -18.22 1.69
N SER A 132 -6.35 -17.09 2.26
CA SER A 132 -7.74 -16.68 2.18
C SER A 132 -8.04 -16.02 0.83
N GLU A 133 -9.00 -16.59 0.10
CA GLU A 133 -9.55 -15.97 -1.10
C GLU A 133 -10.50 -14.83 -0.73
N ILE A 134 -10.41 -13.71 -1.45
CA ILE A 134 -11.29 -12.56 -1.23
C ILE A 134 -12.67 -12.90 -1.80
N ARG A 135 -13.68 -12.88 -0.95
CA ARG A 135 -15.09 -12.98 -1.33
C ARG A 135 -15.54 -11.64 -1.90
N GLY A 136 -15.74 -11.59 -3.21
CA GLY A 136 -16.03 -10.33 -3.88
C GLY A 136 -17.42 -9.80 -3.55
N ASP A 137 -18.39 -10.65 -3.20
CA ASP A 137 -19.73 -10.21 -2.75
C ASP A 137 -19.66 -9.40 -1.45
N ALA A 138 -18.85 -9.87 -0.48
CA ALA A 138 -18.64 -9.17 0.77
C ALA A 138 -17.86 -7.86 0.53
N LEU A 139 -16.85 -7.88 -0.34
CA LEU A 139 -16.09 -6.67 -0.68
C LEU A 139 -16.96 -5.63 -1.39
N TYR A 140 -17.82 -6.04 -2.32
CA TYR A 140 -18.73 -5.16 -3.03
C TYR A 140 -19.69 -4.46 -2.06
N ARG A 141 -20.26 -5.20 -1.08
CA ARG A 141 -21.13 -4.59 -0.05
C ARG A 141 -20.38 -3.58 0.81
N VAL A 142 -19.12 -3.83 1.14
CA VAL A 142 -18.27 -2.86 1.84
C VAL A 142 -18.09 -1.58 1.01
N PHE A 143 -17.85 -1.73 -0.30
CA PHE A 143 -17.75 -0.56 -1.19
C PHE A 143 -19.09 0.17 -1.32
N GLU A 144 -20.20 -0.55 -1.41
CA GLU A 144 -21.55 0.01 -1.44
C GLU A 144 -21.87 0.81 -0.17
N GLU A 145 -21.53 0.29 1.01
CA GLU A 145 -21.72 1.01 2.28
C GLU A 145 -20.78 2.21 2.43
N ALA A 146 -19.57 2.12 1.87
CA ALA A 146 -18.65 3.23 1.79
C ALA A 146 -19.00 4.22 0.66
N ASN A 147 -19.95 3.90 -0.23
CA ASN A 147 -20.35 4.77 -1.32
C ASN A 147 -21.18 5.93 -0.77
N GLY A 148 -20.56 7.10 -0.61
CA GLY A 148 -21.23 8.30 -0.12
C GLY A 148 -22.00 9.04 -1.21
N GLY A 149 -22.70 10.12 -0.83
CA GLY A 149 -23.51 10.92 -1.77
C GLY A 149 -22.75 11.76 -2.80
N ARG A 150 -21.42 11.62 -2.91
CA ARG A 150 -20.60 12.35 -3.92
C ARG A 150 -20.44 11.56 -5.23
N TYR A 151 -20.64 10.25 -5.22
CA TYR A 151 -20.65 9.36 -6.41
C TYR A 151 -19.42 9.43 -7.35
N VAL A 152 -18.31 10.05 -6.93
CA VAL A 152 -17.04 10.10 -7.70
C VAL A 152 -15.93 9.26 -7.06
N ARG A 153 -16.03 9.01 -5.75
CA ARG A 153 -15.16 8.15 -4.94
C ARG A 153 -15.89 7.69 -3.69
N LEU A 154 -15.35 6.67 -3.02
CA LEU A 154 -15.86 6.23 -1.72
C LEU A 154 -15.67 7.32 -0.65
N ALA A 155 -16.52 7.32 0.37
CA ALA A 155 -16.47 8.22 1.52
C ALA A 155 -15.55 7.64 2.60
N LEU A 156 -14.27 7.53 2.28
CA LEU A 156 -13.21 7.02 3.16
C LEU A 156 -12.26 8.15 3.56
N ASP A 157 -11.52 7.96 4.66
CA ASP A 157 -10.37 8.81 4.98
C ASP A 157 -9.17 8.35 4.13
N TYR A 158 -8.84 9.13 3.11
CA TYR A 158 -7.74 8.85 2.20
C TYR A 158 -6.37 9.33 2.71
N GLY A 159 -6.30 9.81 3.96
CA GLY A 159 -5.08 10.31 4.58
C GLY A 159 -4.69 11.71 4.10
N ASP A 160 -3.47 12.12 4.46
CA ASP A 160 -2.91 13.44 4.13
C ASP A 160 -1.85 13.29 3.01
N PRO A 161 -1.99 13.99 1.87
CA PRO A 161 -3.13 14.83 1.49
C PRO A 161 -4.38 14.02 1.12
N ASP A 162 -5.56 14.56 1.41
CA ASP A 162 -6.85 13.99 0.98
C ASP A 162 -7.05 14.33 -0.51
N PRO A 163 -7.26 13.34 -1.39
CA PRO A 163 -7.49 13.59 -2.80
C PRO A 163 -8.74 14.45 -3.04
N PRO A 164 -8.74 15.28 -4.09
CA PRO A 164 -9.92 16.02 -4.52
C PRO A 164 -11.16 15.12 -4.64
N ALA A 165 -12.32 15.69 -4.33
CA ALA A 165 -13.63 15.02 -4.45
C ALA A 165 -14.59 15.83 -5.34
N GLY A 166 -14.01 16.67 -6.21
CA GLY A 166 -14.73 17.56 -7.10
C GLY A 166 -15.21 16.87 -8.37
N GLN A 167 -15.86 17.65 -9.23
CA GLN A 167 -16.29 17.21 -10.56
C GLN A 167 -15.11 16.93 -11.50
N VAL A 168 -13.95 17.52 -11.24
CA VAL A 168 -12.72 17.35 -12.02
C VAL A 168 -11.55 17.05 -11.08
N TRP A 169 -10.50 16.44 -11.61
CA TRP A 169 -9.24 16.32 -10.87
C TRP A 169 -8.61 17.70 -10.73
N GLU A 170 -8.35 18.12 -9.49
CA GLU A 170 -7.66 19.37 -9.20
C GLU A 170 -6.21 19.06 -8.85
N THR A 171 -5.30 19.48 -9.72
CA THR A 171 -3.87 19.38 -9.47
C THR A 171 -3.47 20.48 -8.48
N LEU A 172 -2.83 20.10 -7.38
CA LEU A 172 -2.37 21.03 -6.34
C LEU A 172 -0.90 20.79 -6.05
N LEU A 173 -0.13 21.88 -6.04
CA LEU A 173 1.30 21.88 -5.74
C LEU A 173 1.55 21.21 -4.37
N GLY A 174 2.53 20.29 -4.31
CA GLY A 174 2.87 19.56 -3.09
C GLY A 174 2.03 18.30 -2.85
N GLN A 175 1.07 17.98 -3.73
CA GLN A 175 0.28 16.74 -3.69
C GLN A 175 0.75 15.68 -4.69
N GLU A 176 2.00 15.77 -5.17
CA GLU A 176 2.58 14.82 -6.14
C GLU A 176 2.51 13.37 -5.65
N ILE A 177 2.57 13.17 -4.34
CA ILE A 177 2.37 11.87 -3.68
C ILE A 177 1.11 11.13 -4.15
N LEU A 178 0.04 11.83 -4.56
CA LEU A 178 -1.22 11.20 -4.96
C LEU A 178 -1.14 10.43 -6.27
N VAL A 179 -0.18 10.76 -7.13
CA VAL A 179 -0.06 10.24 -8.51
C VAL A 179 1.13 9.29 -8.70
N VAL A 180 2.04 9.20 -7.73
CA VAL A 180 3.19 8.29 -7.79
C VAL A 180 2.79 6.84 -7.52
N ASN A 181 3.36 5.89 -8.26
CA ASN A 181 3.04 4.47 -8.13
C ASN A 181 3.30 3.94 -6.70
N PRO A 182 2.28 3.37 -6.02
CA PRO A 182 2.43 2.87 -4.66
C PRO A 182 3.01 1.47 -4.58
N VAL A 183 3.22 0.76 -5.69
CA VAL A 183 3.72 -0.63 -5.68
C VAL A 183 5.09 -0.72 -6.34
N ASP A 184 5.23 -0.19 -7.55
CA ASP A 184 6.50 -0.12 -8.25
C ASP A 184 7.30 1.10 -7.76
N ILE A 185 8.18 0.87 -6.78
CA ILE A 185 8.96 1.92 -6.10
C ILE A 185 10.45 1.62 -6.30
N PRO A 186 11.10 2.17 -7.34
CA PRO A 186 12.48 1.83 -7.71
C PRO A 186 13.50 2.03 -6.58
N GLU A 187 13.35 3.08 -5.78
CA GLU A 187 14.24 3.42 -4.66
C GLU A 187 14.13 2.38 -3.54
N LEU A 188 12.90 1.98 -3.18
CA LEU A 188 12.69 0.91 -2.22
C LEU A 188 13.23 -0.41 -2.74
N GLN A 189 12.98 -0.73 -4.01
CA GLN A 189 13.47 -1.96 -4.61
C GLN A 189 15.01 -2.00 -4.62
N ALA A 190 15.68 -0.88 -4.83
CA ALA A 190 17.14 -0.79 -4.76
C ALA A 190 17.65 -1.11 -3.35
N GLU A 191 17.07 -0.49 -2.31
CA GLU A 191 17.43 -0.76 -0.91
C GLU A 191 17.18 -2.22 -0.52
N VAL A 192 16.03 -2.78 -0.90
CA VAL A 192 15.69 -4.19 -0.63
C VAL A 192 16.62 -5.15 -1.39
N ARG A 193 16.96 -4.87 -2.65
CA ARG A 193 17.92 -5.68 -3.42
C ARG A 193 19.29 -5.70 -2.77
N ASP A 194 19.75 -4.56 -2.27
CA ASP A 194 21.00 -4.42 -1.54
C ASP A 194 21.01 -5.28 -0.27
N ILE A 195 19.93 -5.22 0.52
CA ILE A 195 19.78 -6.06 1.73
C ILE A 195 19.81 -7.55 1.34
N LYS A 196 19.06 -7.96 0.31
CA LYS A 196 19.05 -9.35 -0.19
C LYS A 196 20.42 -9.81 -0.70
N SER A 197 21.19 -8.93 -1.34
CA SER A 197 22.54 -9.22 -1.83
C SER A 197 23.52 -9.51 -0.67
N LEU A 198 23.44 -8.72 0.40
CA LEU A 198 24.24 -8.93 1.61
C LEU A 198 23.89 -10.24 2.31
N LEU A 199 22.59 -10.59 2.38
CA LEU A 199 22.15 -11.89 2.92
C LEU A 199 22.79 -13.05 2.16
N ARG A 200 22.75 -13.04 0.83
CA ARG A 200 23.31 -14.11 0.00
C ARG A 200 24.82 -14.26 0.19
N THR A 201 25.55 -13.14 0.27
CA THR A 201 27.02 -13.16 0.35
C THR A 201 27.55 -13.67 1.69
N LYS A 202 26.76 -13.54 2.77
CA LYS A 202 27.19 -13.94 4.12
C LYS A 202 26.73 -15.34 4.54
N VAL A 203 25.70 -15.90 3.89
CA VAL A 203 25.42 -17.35 3.99
C VAL A 203 26.66 -18.18 3.61
N ASP A 204 27.49 -17.67 2.70
CA ASP A 204 28.74 -18.32 2.25
C ASP A 204 29.95 -18.09 3.19
N ARG A 205 29.82 -17.26 4.22
CA ARG A 205 30.90 -16.88 5.14
C ARG A 205 30.47 -16.98 6.60
N ARG A 206 30.12 -18.18 7.07
CA ARG A 206 30.05 -18.47 8.51
C ARG A 206 31.47 -18.61 9.08
N GLY A 207 32.08 -17.48 9.41
CA GLY A 207 33.29 -17.40 10.23
C GLY A 207 33.02 -16.53 11.45
N ASP A 208 33.20 -17.11 12.63
CA ASP A 208 33.10 -16.44 13.94
C ASP A 208 34.00 -15.21 14.00
N ASP A 209 33.40 -14.02 14.08
CA ASP A 209 34.09 -12.84 14.61
C ASP A 209 33.65 -12.63 16.07
N GLU A 210 34.37 -13.29 16.98
CA GLU A 210 34.28 -13.03 18.42
C GLU A 210 34.83 -11.62 18.74
N ILE A 211 33.94 -10.64 18.81
CA ILE A 211 34.27 -9.32 19.36
C ILE A 211 34.53 -9.47 20.87
N LYS A 212 35.80 -9.38 21.28
CA LYS A 212 36.25 -9.45 22.69
C LYS A 212 36.18 -8.08 23.37
N GLY A 213 35.03 -7.77 23.99
CA GLY A 213 34.85 -6.64 24.93
C GLY A 213 34.36 -7.08 26.32
N HIS A 214 34.72 -6.35 27.39
CA HIS A 214 34.41 -6.74 28.77
C HIS A 214 32.89 -6.76 29.03
N ALA A 215 32.33 -7.95 29.28
CA ALA A 215 30.89 -8.17 29.54
C ALA A 215 30.43 -7.75 30.96
N GLY A 216 31.31 -7.13 31.76
CA GLY A 216 31.13 -6.98 33.21
C GLY A 216 30.16 -5.88 33.66
N ASP A 217 29.80 -4.93 32.79
CA ASP A 217 29.08 -3.69 33.20
C ASP A 217 27.71 -3.50 32.53
N ASP A 218 27.22 -4.51 31.81
CA ASP A 218 25.93 -4.42 31.09
C ASP A 218 24.76 -4.68 32.06
N ILE A 219 23.85 -3.71 32.20
CA ILE A 219 22.69 -3.81 33.11
C ILE A 219 21.77 -5.00 32.79
N PHE A 220 21.71 -5.43 31.52
CA PHE A 220 20.87 -6.54 31.09
C PHE A 220 21.46 -7.91 31.45
N SER A 221 22.74 -7.97 31.83
CA SER A 221 23.39 -9.20 32.32
C SER A 221 22.69 -9.79 33.55
N ARG A 222 22.06 -8.94 34.36
CA ARG A 222 21.32 -9.30 35.58
C ARG A 222 19.92 -9.84 35.31
N LEU A 223 19.40 -9.67 34.09
CA LEU A 223 18.07 -10.13 33.72
C LEU A 223 18.14 -11.55 33.14
N PRO A 224 17.21 -12.45 33.54
CA PRO A 224 16.98 -13.70 32.84
C PRO A 224 16.62 -13.48 31.37
N ILE A 225 16.88 -14.48 30.53
CA ILE A 225 16.67 -14.40 29.08
C ILE A 225 15.20 -14.11 28.73
N GLU A 226 14.27 -14.62 29.54
CA GLU A 226 12.83 -14.42 29.40
C GLU A 226 12.46 -12.94 29.54
N LEU A 227 13.07 -12.22 30.50
CA LEU A 227 12.84 -10.79 30.67
C LEU A 227 13.44 -9.98 29.52
N ARG A 228 14.55 -10.44 28.93
CA ARG A 228 15.14 -9.79 27.75
C ARG A 228 14.25 -9.95 26.52
N HIS A 229 13.67 -11.13 26.31
CA HIS A 229 12.66 -11.33 25.26
C HIS A 229 11.40 -10.50 25.52
N LYS A 230 10.95 -10.40 26.79
CA LYS A 230 9.86 -9.48 27.15
C LYS A 230 10.17 -8.02 26.85
N ILE A 231 11.41 -7.57 27.00
CA ILE A 231 11.80 -6.22 26.57
C ILE A 231 11.58 -6.05 25.06
N PHE A 232 12.00 -7.01 24.23
CA PHE A 232 11.76 -6.94 22.78
C PHE A 232 10.27 -6.86 22.41
N GLU A 233 9.39 -7.53 23.16
CA GLU A 233 7.94 -7.44 22.94
C GLU A 233 7.37 -6.03 23.14
N TYR A 234 8.00 -5.17 23.94
CA TYR A 234 7.57 -3.78 24.16
C TYR A 234 8.23 -2.77 23.21
N LEU A 235 9.20 -3.20 22.41
CA LEU A 235 9.96 -2.32 21.52
C LEU A 235 9.44 -2.38 20.08
N ARG A 236 9.58 -1.24 19.39
CA ARG A 236 9.44 -1.17 17.93
C ARG A 236 10.66 -1.77 17.23
N PRO A 237 10.54 -2.19 15.95
CA PRO A 237 11.64 -2.76 15.18
C PRO A 237 12.95 -1.96 15.28
N GLU A 238 12.97 -0.67 14.94
CA GLU A 238 14.18 0.17 15.02
C GLU A 238 14.77 0.23 16.43
N SER A 239 13.91 0.19 17.46
CA SER A 239 14.34 0.28 18.86
C SER A 239 14.94 -1.04 19.35
N ILE A 240 14.47 -2.18 18.83
CA ILE A 240 15.13 -3.48 19.03
C ILE A 240 16.54 -3.42 18.44
N MET A 241 16.67 -2.94 17.20
CA MET A 241 17.98 -2.83 16.53
C MET A 241 18.91 -1.87 17.28
N ALA A 242 18.42 -0.69 17.68
CA ALA A 242 19.20 0.26 18.47
C ALA A 242 19.64 -0.33 19.82
N LEU A 243 18.78 -1.10 20.49
CA LEU A 243 19.11 -1.76 21.75
C LEU A 243 20.17 -2.85 21.55
N LYS A 244 20.06 -3.65 20.48
CA LYS A 244 21.06 -4.66 20.11
C LYS A 244 22.40 -4.02 19.75
N ALA A 245 22.41 -2.84 19.12
CA ALA A 245 23.63 -2.08 18.86
C ALA A 245 24.25 -1.47 20.15
N ALA A 246 23.43 -1.08 21.12
CA ALA A 246 23.89 -0.38 22.34
C ALA A 246 24.32 -1.30 23.49
N SER A 247 23.83 -2.54 23.54
CA SER A 247 24.12 -3.50 24.61
C SER A 247 24.62 -4.82 24.04
N ARG A 248 25.78 -5.29 24.52
CA ARG A 248 26.34 -6.58 24.12
C ARG A 248 25.42 -7.73 24.55
N VAL A 249 24.87 -7.67 25.75
CA VAL A 249 23.98 -8.73 26.26
C VAL A 249 22.72 -8.82 25.39
N MET A 250 22.16 -7.69 24.98
CA MET A 250 20.99 -7.66 24.08
C MET A 250 21.37 -8.02 22.63
N HIS A 251 22.58 -7.67 22.16
CA HIS A 251 23.10 -8.13 20.87
C HIS A 251 23.11 -9.65 20.79
N THR A 252 23.62 -10.34 21.83
CA THR A 252 23.68 -11.81 21.90
C THR A 252 22.34 -12.47 22.24
N THR A 253 21.34 -11.69 22.65
CA THR A 253 19.99 -12.22 22.90
C THR A 253 19.30 -12.46 21.55
N SER A 254 18.89 -13.70 21.29
CA SER A 254 18.18 -14.08 20.07
C SER A 254 16.87 -13.30 19.96
N CYS A 255 16.57 -12.79 18.77
CA CYS A 255 15.26 -12.26 18.43
C CYS A 255 14.61 -13.28 17.50
N PRO A 256 13.61 -14.06 17.94
CA PRO A 256 12.98 -15.05 17.09
C PRO A 256 12.39 -14.40 15.82
N ASP A 257 12.56 -15.04 14.66
CA ASP A 257 12.04 -14.53 13.38
C ASP A 257 10.54 -14.24 13.45
N SER A 258 9.78 -15.07 14.17
CA SER A 258 8.35 -14.87 14.38
C SER A 258 8.04 -13.59 15.18
N LEU A 259 8.86 -13.25 16.18
CA LEU A 259 8.72 -12.00 16.94
C LEU A 259 9.06 -10.80 16.06
N TRP A 260 10.16 -10.87 15.32
CA TRP A 260 10.58 -9.81 14.41
C TRP A 260 9.56 -9.55 13.30
N ALA A 261 9.11 -10.60 12.62
CA ALA A 261 8.08 -10.52 11.59
C ALA A 261 6.77 -9.97 12.16
N ALA A 262 6.33 -10.43 13.34
CA ALA A 262 5.15 -9.89 14.00
C ALA A 262 5.28 -8.38 14.30
N LYS A 263 6.46 -7.93 14.75
CA LYS A 263 6.74 -6.51 15.01
C LYS A 263 6.77 -5.66 13.74
N LEU A 264 7.32 -6.19 12.65
CA LEU A 264 7.28 -5.52 11.35
C LEU A 264 5.86 -5.43 10.81
N VAL A 265 5.07 -6.51 10.89
CA VAL A 265 3.66 -6.51 10.47
C VAL A 265 2.84 -5.54 11.32
N GLU A 266 3.10 -5.44 12.62
CA GLU A 266 2.43 -4.51 13.52
C GLU A 266 2.78 -3.04 13.23
N THR A 267 4.04 -2.75 12.93
CA THR A 267 4.53 -1.35 12.84
C THR A 267 4.56 -0.82 11.39
N TYR A 268 4.88 -1.69 10.43
CA TYR A 268 5.06 -1.38 9.00
C TYR A 268 4.35 -2.43 8.12
N PRO A 269 3.01 -2.57 8.25
CA PRO A 269 2.26 -3.58 7.49
C PRO A 269 2.35 -3.36 5.96
N TRP A 270 2.56 -2.13 5.52
CA TRP A 270 2.75 -1.74 4.11
C TRP A 270 4.17 -1.98 3.56
N LEU A 271 5.13 -2.39 4.40
CA LEU A 271 6.52 -2.67 4.01
C LEU A 271 6.74 -4.18 3.90
N TRP A 272 5.92 -4.83 3.08
CA TRP A 272 5.85 -6.30 2.99
C TRP A 272 7.14 -6.94 2.48
N GLU A 273 8.00 -6.20 1.77
CA GLU A 273 9.28 -6.71 1.27
C GLU A 273 10.26 -7.12 2.38
N LEU A 274 10.06 -6.62 3.61
CA LEU A 274 10.93 -6.91 4.76
C LEU A 274 10.39 -8.00 5.68
N HIS A 275 9.12 -8.41 5.55
CA HIS A 275 8.47 -9.30 6.53
C HIS A 275 9.13 -10.69 6.62
N GLU A 276 9.76 -11.13 5.54
CA GLU A 276 10.41 -12.46 5.42
C GLU A 276 11.93 -12.40 5.52
N LEU A 277 12.52 -11.24 5.82
CA LEU A 277 13.97 -11.07 5.86
C LEU A 277 14.50 -11.30 7.29
N ASP A 278 15.45 -12.22 7.42
CA ASP A 278 16.26 -12.38 8.63
C ASP A 278 17.42 -11.38 8.62
N VAL A 279 17.22 -10.24 9.29
CA VAL A 279 18.16 -9.11 9.26
C VAL A 279 19.23 -9.16 10.35
N PHE A 280 19.16 -10.11 11.29
CA PHE A 280 20.08 -10.21 12.44
C PHE A 280 21.31 -11.10 12.17
N GLN A 281 21.63 -11.32 10.89
CA GLN A 281 22.78 -12.14 10.49
C GLN A 281 24.11 -11.37 10.50
N SER A 282 24.08 -10.04 10.42
CA SER A 282 25.31 -9.23 10.50
C SER A 282 25.06 -7.75 10.78
N GLN A 283 26.07 -7.06 11.32
CA GLN A 283 26.01 -5.62 11.62
C GLN A 283 25.70 -4.77 10.39
N ASP A 284 26.26 -5.08 9.20
CA ASP A 284 25.96 -4.31 7.98
C ASP A 284 24.48 -4.41 7.57
N LEU A 285 23.88 -5.60 7.74
CA LEU A 285 22.46 -5.84 7.47
C LEU A 285 21.58 -5.11 8.48
N GLU A 286 21.96 -5.18 9.75
CA GLU A 286 21.27 -4.47 10.81
C GLU A 286 21.32 -2.96 10.57
N GLU A 287 22.48 -2.42 10.20
CA GLU A 287 22.63 -0.99 9.94
C GLU A 287 21.79 -0.53 8.74
N LYS A 288 21.85 -1.25 7.60
CA LYS A 288 21.04 -0.91 6.42
C LYS A 288 19.55 -0.97 6.72
N THR A 289 19.09 -2.04 7.35
CA THR A 289 17.67 -2.20 7.71
C THR A 289 17.23 -1.13 8.69
N PHE A 290 18.05 -0.79 9.69
CA PHE A 290 17.77 0.29 10.64
C PHE A 290 17.60 1.64 9.92
N ARG A 291 18.47 1.97 8.95
CA ARG A 291 18.35 3.21 8.17
C ARG A 291 17.06 3.24 7.36
N LEU A 292 16.67 2.14 6.71
CA LEU A 292 15.42 2.03 5.95
C LEU A 292 14.19 2.23 6.85
N LEU A 293 14.12 1.51 7.99
CA LEU A 293 13.01 1.65 8.94
C LEU A 293 12.95 3.05 9.57
N ARG A 294 14.11 3.66 9.82
CA ARG A 294 14.19 5.05 10.31
C ARG A 294 13.68 6.05 9.27
N ALA A 295 14.00 5.85 7.99
CA ALA A 295 13.47 6.68 6.90
C ALA A 295 11.94 6.55 6.81
N CYS A 296 11.40 5.34 6.99
CA CYS A 296 9.96 5.07 7.05
C CYS A 296 9.23 5.79 8.21
N ARG A 297 9.94 6.05 9.31
CA ARG A 297 9.39 6.79 10.47
C ARG A 297 9.31 8.30 10.23
N GLY A 298 10.13 8.86 9.33
CA GLY A 298 10.12 10.29 9.03
C GLY A 298 8.73 10.71 8.57
N ASN A 299 7.99 11.42 9.43
CA ASN A 299 6.73 12.02 9.04
C ASN A 299 7.02 13.00 7.91
N GLY A 300 6.22 12.95 6.85
CA GLY A 300 6.27 13.82 5.67
C GLY A 300 6.00 15.29 6.01
N ALA A 301 6.83 15.90 6.84
CA ALA A 301 6.95 17.34 6.91
C ALA A 301 7.63 17.77 5.60
N SER A 302 6.80 17.96 4.57
CA SER A 302 7.19 18.59 3.32
C SER A 302 7.71 19.99 3.65
N SER A 303 9.03 20.13 3.76
CA SER A 303 9.63 21.44 3.60
C SER A 303 9.65 21.70 2.09
N SER A 304 9.13 22.85 1.67
CA SER A 304 8.76 23.19 0.28
C SER A 304 9.88 23.14 -0.78
N LYS A 305 11.04 22.53 -0.47
CA LYS A 305 12.24 22.51 -1.32
C LYS A 305 12.88 21.13 -1.48
N SER A 306 12.48 20.10 -0.72
CA SER A 306 12.98 18.73 -0.90
C SER A 306 12.08 17.75 -0.15
N HIS A 307 11.51 16.77 -0.86
CA HIS A 307 10.89 15.62 -0.23
C HIS A 307 12.00 14.75 0.39
N SER A 308 12.11 14.74 1.72
CA SER A 308 13.08 13.90 2.44
C SER A 308 12.66 12.42 2.50
N TYR A 309 11.64 12.02 1.75
CA TYR A 309 11.00 10.71 1.80
C TYR A 309 10.70 10.19 0.40
N VAL A 310 10.67 8.86 0.27
CA VAL A 310 10.36 8.16 -0.99
C VAL A 310 8.85 8.29 -1.27
N LEU A 311 8.48 9.03 -2.33
CA LEU A 311 7.09 9.40 -2.61
C LEU A 311 6.16 8.20 -2.79
N GLY A 312 6.57 7.21 -3.60
CA GLY A 312 5.78 6.01 -3.82
C GLY A 312 5.51 5.24 -2.52
N LEU A 313 6.47 5.24 -1.59
CA LEU A 313 6.32 4.57 -0.30
C LEU A 313 5.37 5.32 0.64
N ALA A 314 5.43 6.66 0.61
CA ALA A 314 4.48 7.48 1.32
C ALA A 314 3.06 7.31 0.75
N ASN A 315 2.89 7.25 -0.57
CA ASN A 315 1.60 6.96 -1.20
C ASN A 315 1.08 5.56 -0.82
N ARG A 316 1.97 4.55 -0.84
CA ARG A 316 1.63 3.20 -0.38
C ARG A 316 1.11 3.20 1.06
N ARG A 317 1.79 3.88 1.97
CA ARG A 317 1.37 4.00 3.39
C ARG A 317 0.00 4.67 3.51
N ARG A 318 -0.25 5.71 2.73
CA ARG A 318 -1.53 6.42 2.67
C ARG A 318 -2.66 5.48 2.22
N ILE A 319 -2.48 4.82 1.07
CA ILE A 319 -3.44 3.84 0.52
C ILE A 319 -3.66 2.67 1.47
N TRP A 320 -2.61 2.24 2.18
CA TRP A 320 -2.73 1.18 3.18
C TRP A 320 -3.70 1.56 4.30
N GLY A 321 -3.73 2.82 4.74
CA GLY A 321 -4.72 3.31 5.71
C GLY A 321 -6.16 3.20 5.22
N VAL A 322 -6.40 3.38 3.91
CA VAL A 322 -7.70 3.13 3.28
C VAL A 322 -8.02 1.63 3.27
N CYS A 323 -7.03 0.80 2.91
CA CYS A 323 -7.18 -0.64 2.90
C CYS A 323 -7.51 -1.20 4.30
N GLU A 324 -6.96 -0.65 5.37
CA GLU A 324 -7.26 -1.06 6.75
C GLU A 324 -8.68 -0.70 7.20
N GLN A 325 -9.20 0.45 6.77
CA GLN A 325 -10.60 0.82 6.99
C GLN A 325 -11.53 -0.20 6.31
N LEU A 326 -11.28 -0.50 5.03
CA LEU A 326 -12.06 -1.46 4.25
C LEU A 326 -11.94 -2.88 4.80
N ARG A 327 -10.73 -3.31 5.16
CA ARG A 327 -10.49 -4.63 5.76
C ARG A 327 -11.28 -4.81 7.05
N SER A 328 -11.37 -3.78 7.88
CA SER A 328 -12.10 -3.86 9.16
C SER A 328 -13.58 -4.15 8.93
N GLN A 329 -14.20 -3.43 7.99
CA GLN A 329 -15.60 -3.67 7.59
C GLN A 329 -15.78 -5.04 6.90
N TYR A 330 -14.84 -5.42 6.04
CA TYR A 330 -14.87 -6.71 5.33
C TYR A 330 -14.84 -7.90 6.29
N VAL A 331 -13.99 -7.87 7.32
CA VAL A 331 -13.94 -8.93 8.34
C VAL A 331 -15.26 -9.04 9.10
N GLU A 332 -15.93 -7.92 9.39
CA GLU A 332 -17.26 -7.93 10.01
C GLU A 332 -18.30 -8.59 9.11
N LYS A 333 -18.28 -8.34 7.78
CA LYS A 333 -19.21 -8.99 6.83
C LYS A 333 -19.00 -10.49 6.69
N LEU A 334 -17.78 -10.98 6.90
CA LEU A 334 -17.48 -12.41 6.86
C LEU A 334 -17.93 -13.15 8.13
N ALA A 335 -18.11 -12.45 9.24
CA ALA A 335 -18.53 -13.03 10.51
C ALA A 335 -20.06 -13.24 10.63
N VAL A 336 -20.83 -12.71 9.67
CA VAL A 336 -22.30 -12.77 9.60
C VAL A 336 -22.76 -13.84 8.61
#